data_AF-K7E3X6-F1
#
_entry.id   AF-K7E3X6-F1
#
_cell.length_a   1.000
_cell.length_b   1.000
_cell.length_c   1.000
_cell.angle_alpha   90.00
_cell.angle_beta   90.00
_cell.angle_gamma   90.00
#
_symmetry.space_group_name_H-M   'P 1'
#
loop_
_entity.id
_entity.type
_entity.pdbx_description
1 polymer ?
#
loop_
_entity_poly.entity_id
_entity_poly.type
_entity_poly.pdbx_seq_one_letter_code
_entity_poly.pdbx_strand_id
1 'polypeptide(L)'
;MDRQMIAKKQHIQAESYLVYNILRSGEIECSNTLEDEFDPELPGQALIYRPARQHIYSLLLEDNKDACNSCPIIKEWFVYFGNQLKHPELVQPIQLDIPGGTPSLRTLWLSQEAGVQSQRYDTFLACFHLQTEREELQALDNSRAALCCLLLYLLGQVDAFSLEDVNAFIAQTLCLQGKSVAQLSGLKLTHVDSRAVHLGSLFVRGLTTLILANNACGLPFRMDDLMAWKMFDGKLFQQKYQQSHRGCPVEELLEGNKCWLTEFQNLKSLICKACLKNNRALQSRQRGNEFIRENRRWDSSFQRPHQSHFAPSFHNPNQGHHWRGFGPGSSRFETGPSGRGYKSEEQNQKKRRFQHTPRWPR
;
A
#
# COMPACT_ATOMS: atom_id res chain seq x y z
N MET A 1 12.14 -27.58 8.92
CA MET A 1 11.48 -26.66 9.86
C MET A 1 10.20 -26.22 9.19
N ASP A 2 9.05 -26.38 9.83
CA ASP A 2 7.75 -26.01 9.25
C ASP A 2 7.66 -24.48 9.02
N ARG A 3 7.29 -24.05 7.81
CA ARG A 3 7.15 -22.63 7.42
C ARG A 3 6.21 -21.88 8.36
N GLN A 4 5.15 -22.53 8.87
CA GLN A 4 4.24 -21.92 9.84
C GLN A 4 4.93 -21.65 11.18
N MET A 5 5.88 -22.50 11.60
CA MET A 5 6.61 -22.31 12.85
C MET A 5 7.60 -21.14 12.77
N ILE A 6 8.27 -20.97 11.62
CA ILE A 6 9.14 -19.80 11.38
C ILE A 6 8.31 -18.52 11.41
N ALA A 7 7.21 -18.49 10.65
CA ALA A 7 6.31 -17.34 10.62
C ALA A 7 5.68 -17.04 11.99
N LYS A 8 5.35 -18.07 12.79
CA LYS A 8 4.86 -17.91 14.16
C LYS A 8 5.90 -17.22 15.06
N LYS A 9 7.17 -17.63 14.95
CA LYS A 9 8.26 -17.02 15.73
C LYS A 9 8.45 -15.54 15.35
N GLN A 10 8.49 -15.25 14.06
CA GLN A 10 8.55 -13.88 13.54
C GLN A 10 7.35 -13.06 14.02
N HIS A 11 6.13 -13.60 13.95
CA HIS A 11 4.92 -12.94 14.46
C HIS A 11 5.02 -12.62 15.96
N ILE A 12 5.46 -13.57 16.79
CA ILE A 12 5.65 -13.37 18.24
C ILE A 12 6.69 -12.28 18.51
N GLN A 13 7.72 -12.18 17.67
CA GLN A 13 8.74 -11.13 17.72
C GLN A 13 8.28 -9.81 17.07
N ALA A 14 7.02 -9.72 16.64
CA ALA A 14 6.41 -8.60 15.92
C ALA A 14 7.07 -8.29 14.56
N GLU A 15 7.69 -9.29 13.95
CA GLU A 15 8.46 -9.10 12.72
C GLU A 15 7.61 -9.17 11.45
N SER A 16 6.63 -10.09 11.44
CA SER A 16 5.63 -10.18 10.37
C SER A 16 4.39 -10.93 10.81
N TYR A 17 3.32 -10.21 11.15
CA TYR A 17 2.04 -10.84 11.47
C TYR A 17 1.26 -11.25 10.21
N LEU A 18 1.42 -10.52 9.10
CA LEU A 18 0.70 -10.78 7.85
C LEU A 18 1.10 -12.13 7.24
N VAL A 19 2.39 -12.43 7.17
CA VAL A 19 2.88 -13.73 6.67
C VAL A 19 2.33 -14.87 7.51
N TYR A 20 2.31 -14.73 8.84
CA TYR A 20 1.75 -15.74 9.73
C TYR A 20 0.26 -15.95 9.52
N ASN A 21 -0.54 -14.88 9.40
CA ASN A 21 -1.97 -14.97 9.17
C ASN A 21 -2.30 -15.65 7.84
N ILE A 22 -1.56 -15.32 6.77
CA ILE A 22 -1.71 -15.98 5.46
C ILE A 22 -1.41 -17.48 5.58
N LEU A 23 -0.27 -17.84 6.17
CA LEU A 23 0.14 -19.25 6.28
C LEU A 23 -0.74 -20.09 7.22
N ARG A 24 -1.28 -19.48 8.28
CA ARG A 24 -2.08 -20.16 9.29
C ARG A 24 -3.55 -20.26 8.91
N SER A 25 -4.13 -19.15 8.46
CA SER A 25 -5.57 -18.99 8.31
C SER A 25 -5.99 -18.87 6.84
N GLY A 26 -5.06 -18.58 5.92
CA GLY A 26 -5.40 -18.27 4.53
C GLY A 26 -6.16 -16.96 4.40
N GLU A 27 -5.94 -16.02 5.32
CA GLU A 27 -6.69 -14.76 5.38
C GLU A 27 -5.75 -13.57 5.56
N ILE A 28 -6.13 -12.44 4.98
CA ILE A 28 -5.52 -11.14 5.23
C ILE A 28 -6.61 -10.07 5.31
N GLU A 29 -6.40 -9.09 6.17
CA GLU A 29 -7.32 -7.98 6.34
C GLU A 29 -6.57 -6.66 6.32
N CYS A 30 -7.28 -5.61 5.91
CA CYS A 30 -6.74 -4.27 5.89
C CYS A 30 -7.89 -3.28 6.11
N SER A 31 -7.75 -2.45 7.14
CA SER A 31 -8.71 -1.38 7.44
C SER A 31 -8.74 -0.30 6.35
N ASN A 32 -9.78 0.52 6.40
CA ASN A 32 -10.03 1.60 5.45
C ASN A 32 -8.82 2.52 5.30
N THR A 33 -8.56 2.91 4.07
CA THR A 33 -7.68 4.02 3.72
C THR A 33 -8.41 5.35 3.69
N LEU A 34 -7.66 6.44 3.80
CA LEU A 34 -8.19 7.77 3.47
C LEU A 34 -8.31 7.86 1.95
N GLU A 35 -9.42 7.33 1.43
CA GLU A 35 -9.82 7.38 0.02
C GLU A 35 -10.76 8.56 -0.19
N ASP A 36 -10.65 9.21 -1.34
CA ASP A 36 -11.56 10.29 -1.73
C ASP A 36 -12.61 9.71 -2.68
N GLU A 37 -13.86 9.59 -2.22
CA GLU A 37 -14.96 9.04 -3.03
C GLU A 37 -15.30 9.91 -4.26
N PHE A 38 -14.87 11.17 -4.25
CA PHE A 38 -15.09 12.12 -5.34
C PHE A 38 -13.91 12.18 -6.32
N ASP A 39 -12.79 11.50 -6.05
CA ASP A 39 -11.65 11.37 -6.97
C ASP A 39 -11.65 9.96 -7.61
N PRO A 40 -12.34 9.77 -8.75
CA PRO A 40 -12.38 8.48 -9.42
C PRO A 40 -11.05 8.11 -10.07
N GLU A 41 -10.06 9.01 -10.12
CA GLU A 41 -8.78 8.74 -10.77
C GLU A 41 -7.86 7.84 -9.92
N LEU A 42 -8.10 7.77 -8.60
CA LEU A 42 -7.32 6.96 -7.66
C LEU A 42 -8.17 5.79 -7.13
N PRO A 43 -7.97 4.56 -7.65
CA PRO A 43 -8.67 3.38 -7.14
C PRO A 43 -8.34 3.11 -5.66
N GLY A 44 -9.19 2.35 -4.98
CA GLY A 44 -8.92 1.96 -3.60
C GLY A 44 -7.64 1.13 -3.47
N GLN A 45 -6.91 1.31 -2.35
CA GLN A 45 -5.60 0.67 -2.14
C GLN A 45 -5.68 -0.86 -2.23
N ALA A 46 -6.83 -1.41 -1.83
CA ALA A 46 -7.11 -2.83 -1.89
C ALA A 46 -6.93 -3.37 -3.30
N LEU A 47 -7.43 -2.66 -4.29
CA LEU A 47 -7.35 -3.01 -5.70
C LEU A 47 -5.95 -2.75 -6.25
N ILE A 48 -5.37 -1.57 -5.95
CA ILE A 48 -4.03 -1.18 -6.41
C ILE A 48 -2.97 -2.20 -6.00
N TYR A 49 -2.98 -2.68 -4.76
CA TYR A 49 -1.97 -3.61 -4.25
C TYR A 49 -2.34 -5.08 -4.40
N ARG A 50 -3.52 -5.42 -4.94
CA ARG A 50 -3.94 -6.83 -5.13
C ARG A 50 -2.97 -7.61 -6.01
N PRO A 51 -2.50 -7.11 -7.17
CA PRO A 51 -1.55 -7.84 -8.00
C PRO A 51 -0.28 -8.23 -7.25
N ALA A 52 0.33 -7.28 -6.52
CA ALA A 52 1.50 -7.58 -5.69
C ALA A 52 1.21 -8.65 -4.63
N ARG A 53 0.06 -8.56 -3.94
CA ARG A 53 -0.34 -9.57 -2.95
C ARG A 53 -0.53 -10.95 -3.57
N GLN A 54 -1.10 -11.06 -4.76
CA GLN A 54 -1.27 -12.33 -5.46
C GLN A 54 0.07 -13.04 -5.74
N HIS A 55 1.11 -12.29 -6.11
CA HIS A 55 2.47 -12.84 -6.26
C HIS A 55 3.09 -13.23 -4.92
N ILE A 56 2.84 -12.47 -3.85
CA ILE A 56 3.33 -12.84 -2.52
C ILE A 56 2.64 -14.11 -2.02
N TYR A 57 1.34 -14.30 -2.30
CA TYR A 57 0.63 -15.51 -1.92
C TYR A 57 1.18 -16.75 -2.63
N SER A 58 1.55 -16.65 -3.91
CA SER A 58 2.08 -17.80 -4.65
C SER A 58 3.42 -18.24 -4.08
N LEU A 59 4.24 -17.28 -3.65
CA LEU A 59 5.48 -17.55 -2.93
C LEU A 59 5.23 -18.23 -1.57
N LEU A 60 4.30 -17.69 -0.77
CA LEU A 60 4.05 -18.18 0.59
C LEU A 60 3.39 -19.56 0.62
N LEU A 61 2.45 -19.80 -0.29
CA LEU A 61 1.64 -21.00 -0.24
C LEU A 61 2.31 -22.19 -0.91
N GLU A 62 3.29 -21.95 -1.80
CA GLU A 62 4.01 -22.91 -2.65
C GLU A 62 3.09 -23.91 -3.36
N ASP A 63 3.39 -24.23 -4.61
CA ASP A 63 2.66 -25.30 -5.29
C ASP A 63 3.03 -26.63 -4.61
N ASN A 64 2.06 -27.26 -3.94
CA ASN A 64 2.27 -28.56 -3.34
C ASN A 64 2.36 -29.54 -4.52
N LYS A 65 3.58 -29.81 -5.00
CA LYS A 65 3.90 -30.51 -6.26
C LYS A 65 3.28 -31.91 -6.40
N ASP A 66 2.61 -32.41 -5.36
CA ASP A 66 2.05 -33.76 -5.29
C ASP A 66 0.54 -33.86 -5.58
N ALA A 67 -0.14 -32.79 -6.02
CA ALA A 67 -1.51 -32.92 -6.53
C ALA A 67 -1.83 -31.87 -7.60
N CYS A 68 -2.75 -32.23 -8.49
CA CYS A 68 -3.36 -31.39 -9.53
C CYS A 68 -4.19 -30.22 -8.96
N ASN A 69 -3.71 -29.55 -7.92
CA ASN A 69 -4.43 -28.57 -7.12
C ASN A 69 -3.77 -27.21 -7.28
N SER A 70 -4.54 -26.25 -7.79
CA SER A 70 -4.21 -24.82 -7.78
C SER A 70 -3.77 -24.35 -6.39
N CYS A 71 -2.89 -23.35 -6.35
CA CYS A 71 -2.48 -22.71 -5.11
C CYS A 71 -3.70 -22.31 -4.26
N PRO A 72 -3.66 -22.49 -2.92
CA PRO A 72 -4.81 -22.22 -2.06
C PRO A 72 -5.33 -20.79 -2.21
N ILE A 73 -6.65 -20.65 -2.30
CA ILE A 73 -7.34 -19.37 -2.36
C ILE A 73 -7.17 -18.62 -1.03
N ILE A 74 -6.86 -17.32 -1.10
CA ILE A 74 -6.78 -16.44 0.07
C ILE A 74 -8.06 -15.62 0.21
N LYS A 75 -8.52 -15.46 1.45
CA LYS A 75 -9.65 -14.58 1.79
C LYS A 75 -9.14 -13.18 2.13
N GLU A 76 -9.52 -12.20 1.34
CA GLU A 76 -9.20 -10.80 1.57
C GLU A 76 -10.38 -10.05 2.22
N TRP A 77 -10.14 -9.44 3.37
CA TRP A 77 -11.05 -8.53 4.07
C TRP A 77 -10.55 -7.08 3.93
N PHE A 78 -10.78 -6.48 2.77
CA PHE A 78 -10.31 -5.12 2.45
C PHE A 78 -11.48 -4.19 2.17
N VAL A 79 -11.53 -3.05 2.86
CA VAL A 79 -12.49 -1.99 2.54
C VAL A 79 -12.01 -1.16 1.37
N TYR A 80 -12.90 -0.93 0.41
CA TYR A 80 -12.77 0.06 -0.65
C TYR A 80 -14.16 0.40 -1.19
N PHE A 81 -14.28 1.45 -1.99
CA PHE A 81 -15.55 1.84 -2.61
C PHE A 81 -16.21 0.67 -3.37
N GLY A 82 -17.45 0.34 -2.98
CA GLY A 82 -18.22 -0.77 -3.56
C GLY A 82 -18.09 -2.11 -2.80
N ASN A 83 -17.13 -2.27 -1.89
CA ASN A 83 -17.03 -3.46 -1.05
C ASN A 83 -17.56 -3.22 0.38
N GLN A 84 -18.71 -3.83 0.69
CA GLN A 84 -19.38 -3.69 1.98
C GLN A 84 -18.85 -4.63 3.09
N LEU A 85 -17.81 -5.44 2.81
CA LEU A 85 -17.24 -6.43 3.73
C LEU A 85 -18.26 -7.43 4.32
N LYS A 86 -19.31 -7.77 3.58
CA LYS A 86 -20.26 -8.81 4.00
C LYS A 86 -19.66 -10.20 3.94
N HIS A 87 -18.79 -10.43 2.96
CA HIS A 87 -18.04 -11.66 2.74
C HIS A 87 -16.61 -11.30 2.33
N PRO A 88 -15.61 -12.17 2.58
CA PRO A 88 -14.27 -11.94 2.08
C PRO A 88 -14.26 -12.08 0.56
N GLU A 89 -13.40 -11.32 -0.10
CA GLU A 89 -13.08 -11.58 -1.49
C GLU A 89 -12.12 -12.77 -1.59
N LEU A 90 -12.41 -13.67 -2.53
CA LEU A 90 -11.61 -14.86 -2.77
C LEU A 90 -10.56 -14.54 -3.85
N VAL A 91 -9.30 -14.47 -3.43
CA VAL A 91 -8.19 -14.04 -4.29
C VAL A 91 -7.27 -15.22 -4.56
N GLN A 92 -7.06 -15.51 -5.85
CA GLN A 92 -6.17 -16.56 -6.31
C GLN A 92 -4.73 -16.07 -6.36
N PRO A 93 -3.76 -16.85 -5.85
CA PRO A 93 -2.34 -16.59 -6.07
C PRO A 93 -1.98 -16.58 -7.56
N ILE A 94 -1.07 -15.71 -7.96
CA ILE A 94 -0.54 -15.63 -9.33
C ILE A 94 0.94 -15.97 -9.26
N GLN A 95 1.38 -16.89 -10.12
CA GLN A 95 2.78 -17.33 -10.15
C GLN A 95 3.71 -16.17 -10.53
N LEU A 96 4.87 -16.12 -9.88
CA LEU A 96 5.93 -15.18 -10.19
C LEU A 96 6.61 -15.56 -11.51
N ASP A 97 6.83 -14.57 -12.37
CA ASP A 97 7.64 -14.72 -13.57
C ASP A 97 9.10 -14.42 -13.25
N ILE A 98 9.84 -15.47 -12.85
CA ILE A 98 11.26 -15.40 -12.50
C ILE A 98 12.05 -16.34 -13.42
N PRO A 99 13.07 -15.84 -14.14
CA PRO A 99 13.96 -16.70 -14.91
C PRO A 99 14.61 -17.78 -14.04
N GLY A 100 14.47 -19.05 -14.43
CA GLY A 100 14.97 -20.18 -13.64
C GLY A 100 14.00 -20.70 -12.57
N GLY A 101 12.81 -20.09 -12.45
CA GLY A 101 11.73 -20.53 -11.59
C GLY A 101 11.72 -19.85 -10.21
N THR A 102 10.57 -19.94 -9.55
CA THR A 102 10.36 -19.33 -8.23
C THR A 102 11.15 -20.09 -7.15
N PRO A 103 12.00 -19.42 -6.36
CA PRO A 103 12.75 -20.06 -5.28
C PRO A 103 11.83 -20.58 -4.18
N SER A 104 12.22 -21.70 -3.53
CA SER A 104 11.47 -22.19 -2.37
C SER A 104 11.62 -21.25 -1.16
N LEU A 105 10.62 -21.22 -0.28
CA LEU A 105 10.69 -20.54 1.02
C LEU A 105 11.83 -21.08 1.87
N ARG A 106 12.16 -22.38 1.73
CA ARG A 106 13.32 -22.95 2.42
C ARG A 106 14.62 -22.27 1.96
N THR A 107 14.77 -22.07 0.65
CA THR A 107 15.92 -21.34 0.08
C THR A 107 15.93 -19.90 0.59
N LEU A 108 14.81 -19.19 0.45
CA LEU A 108 14.72 -17.78 0.79
C LEU A 108 14.93 -17.52 2.28
N TRP A 109 14.35 -18.31 3.17
CA TRP A 109 14.37 -18.02 4.60
C TRP A 109 15.55 -18.65 5.35
N LEU A 110 16.04 -19.80 4.89
CA LEU A 110 17.00 -20.61 5.66
C LEU A 110 18.38 -20.71 5.02
N SER A 111 18.51 -20.52 3.71
CA SER A 111 19.82 -20.62 3.05
C SER A 111 20.72 -19.43 3.41
N GLN A 112 22.00 -19.73 3.56
CA GLN A 112 23.10 -18.77 3.76
C GLN A 112 24.14 -18.88 2.65
N GLU A 113 23.80 -19.58 1.55
CA GLU A 113 24.68 -19.77 0.41
C GLU A 113 24.99 -18.44 -0.30
N ALA A 114 26.14 -18.40 -0.97
CA ALA A 114 26.51 -17.25 -1.79
C ALA A 114 25.45 -17.03 -2.89
N GLY A 115 25.06 -15.78 -3.11
CA GLY A 115 24.05 -15.41 -4.12
C GLY A 115 22.60 -15.44 -3.64
N VAL A 116 22.28 -16.05 -2.48
CA VAL A 116 20.91 -16.05 -1.92
C VAL A 116 20.38 -14.64 -1.75
N GLN A 117 21.19 -13.67 -1.32
CA GLN A 117 20.73 -12.28 -1.19
C GLN A 117 20.29 -11.67 -2.52
N SER A 118 20.99 -11.98 -3.62
CA SER A 118 20.54 -11.57 -4.96
C SER A 118 19.20 -12.23 -5.28
N GLN A 119 19.09 -13.54 -5.05
CA GLN A 119 17.86 -14.28 -5.32
C GLN A 119 16.66 -13.74 -4.50
N ARG A 120 16.88 -13.36 -3.24
CA ARG A 120 15.87 -12.69 -2.40
C ARG A 120 15.44 -11.34 -3.00
N TYR A 121 16.40 -10.56 -3.47
CA TYR A 121 16.15 -9.27 -4.11
C TYR A 121 15.39 -9.42 -5.43
N ASP A 122 15.81 -10.36 -6.27
CA ASP A 122 15.17 -10.67 -7.57
C ASP A 122 13.73 -11.16 -7.37
N THR A 123 13.50 -12.01 -6.36
CA THR A 123 12.15 -12.49 -6.01
C THR A 123 11.27 -11.34 -5.50
N PHE A 124 11.83 -10.42 -4.70
CA PHE A 124 11.12 -9.25 -4.23
C PHE A 124 10.71 -8.33 -5.38
N LEU A 125 11.62 -8.02 -6.31
CA LEU A 125 11.31 -7.19 -7.47
C LEU A 125 10.24 -7.84 -8.36
N ALA A 126 10.27 -9.16 -8.50
CA ALA A 126 9.27 -9.90 -9.26
C ALA A 126 7.86 -9.81 -8.67
N CYS A 127 7.70 -9.65 -7.35
CA CYS A 127 6.37 -9.40 -6.75
C CYS A 127 5.71 -8.10 -7.29
N PHE A 128 6.52 -7.15 -7.76
CA PHE A 128 6.07 -5.83 -8.22
C PHE A 128 6.28 -5.61 -9.73
N HIS A 129 6.73 -6.63 -10.47
CA HIS A 129 7.12 -6.53 -11.89
C HIS A 129 8.23 -5.50 -12.17
N LEU A 130 9.26 -5.45 -11.33
CA LEU A 130 10.37 -4.47 -11.40
C LEU A 130 11.71 -5.10 -11.79
N GLN A 131 11.70 -6.29 -12.39
CA GLN A 131 12.92 -7.01 -12.78
C GLN A 131 13.77 -6.22 -13.78
N THR A 132 13.14 -5.37 -14.62
CA THR A 132 13.82 -4.56 -15.64
C THR A 132 14.62 -3.38 -15.06
N GLU A 133 14.32 -2.96 -13.83
CA GLU A 133 14.96 -1.85 -13.12
C GLU A 133 15.94 -2.35 -12.04
N ARG A 134 16.26 -3.64 -12.06
CA ARG A 134 17.06 -4.31 -11.03
C ARG A 134 18.39 -3.61 -10.77
N GLU A 135 19.18 -3.35 -11.81
CA GLU A 135 20.51 -2.75 -11.68
C GLU A 135 20.43 -1.32 -11.14
N GLU A 136 19.51 -0.50 -11.67
CA GLU A 136 19.33 0.87 -11.23
C GLU A 136 18.83 0.95 -9.78
N LEU A 137 17.91 0.05 -9.37
CA LEU A 137 17.40 -0.01 -8.01
C LEU A 137 18.47 -0.53 -7.02
N GLN A 138 19.30 -1.49 -7.42
CA GLN A 138 20.37 -2.04 -6.58
C GLN A 138 21.50 -1.02 -6.34
N ALA A 139 21.69 -0.07 -7.25
CA ALA A 139 22.68 1.00 -7.11
C ALA A 139 22.29 2.09 -6.10
N LEU A 140 21.03 2.13 -5.66
CA LEU A 140 20.53 3.09 -4.67
C LEU A 140 20.78 2.59 -3.24
N ASP A 141 20.76 3.50 -2.26
CA ASP A 141 20.58 3.09 -0.87
C ASP A 141 19.20 2.47 -0.67
N ASN A 142 19.11 1.54 0.28
CA ASN A 142 17.92 0.72 0.52
C ASN A 142 16.62 1.52 0.68
N SER A 143 16.65 2.66 1.40
CA SER A 143 15.45 3.48 1.60
C SER A 143 14.99 4.15 0.30
N ARG A 144 15.93 4.61 -0.54
CA ARG A 144 15.60 5.18 -1.86
C ARG A 144 15.20 4.12 -2.87
N ALA A 145 15.83 2.93 -2.83
CA ALA A 145 15.40 1.79 -3.60
C ALA A 145 13.95 1.39 -3.27
N ALA A 146 13.59 1.34 -1.98
CA ALA A 146 12.23 1.05 -1.54
C ALA A 146 11.22 2.13 -1.99
N LEU A 147 11.58 3.41 -1.87
CA LEU A 147 10.79 4.52 -2.43
C LEU A 147 10.54 4.30 -3.93
N CYS A 148 11.60 4.06 -4.71
CA CYS A 148 11.50 3.86 -6.15
C CYS A 148 10.67 2.61 -6.49
N CYS A 149 10.86 1.49 -5.80
CA CYS A 149 10.05 0.29 -6.00
C CYS A 149 8.55 0.60 -5.83
N LEU A 150 8.20 1.32 -4.76
CA LEU A 150 6.81 1.64 -4.51
C LEU A 150 6.24 2.64 -5.53
N LEU A 151 6.99 3.68 -5.88
CA LEU A 151 6.53 4.66 -6.88
C LEU A 151 6.39 4.03 -8.27
N LEU A 152 7.35 3.20 -8.68
CA LEU A 152 7.29 2.48 -9.95
C LEU A 152 6.12 1.50 -10.01
N TYR A 153 5.78 0.86 -8.89
CA TYR A 153 4.59 0.02 -8.80
C TYR A 153 3.30 0.84 -8.81
N LEU A 154 3.26 2.02 -8.20
CA LEU A 154 2.05 2.86 -8.18
C LEU A 154 1.75 3.49 -9.55
N LEU A 155 2.78 4.03 -10.20
CA LEU A 155 2.82 4.21 -11.65
C LEU A 155 2.62 2.82 -12.27
N GLY A 156 2.15 2.60 -13.49
CA GLY A 156 1.84 1.22 -13.93
C GLY A 156 0.56 0.62 -13.33
N GLN A 157 0.21 0.85 -12.05
CA GLN A 157 -1.14 0.49 -11.53
C GLN A 157 -2.16 1.63 -11.65
N VAL A 158 -1.71 2.89 -11.57
CA VAL A 158 -2.60 4.06 -11.50
C VAL A 158 -2.17 5.13 -12.49
N ASP A 159 -2.96 5.39 -13.53
CA ASP A 159 -2.62 6.33 -14.62
C ASP A 159 -2.72 7.82 -14.23
N ALA A 160 -3.40 8.12 -13.13
CA ALA A 160 -3.63 9.47 -12.66
C ALA A 160 -2.40 10.21 -12.13
N PHE A 161 -1.33 9.48 -11.79
CA PHE A 161 -0.11 10.07 -11.26
C PHE A 161 0.54 11.02 -12.28
N SER A 162 0.80 12.25 -11.83
CA SER A 162 1.52 13.26 -12.62
C SER A 162 3.00 13.33 -12.30
N LEU A 163 3.75 14.06 -13.13
CA LEU A 163 5.15 14.38 -12.86
C LEU A 163 5.33 15.14 -11.53
N GLU A 164 4.37 16.01 -11.18
CA GLU A 164 4.38 16.78 -9.94
C GLU A 164 4.14 15.90 -8.72
N ASP A 165 3.27 14.89 -8.82
CA ASP A 165 3.07 13.90 -7.75
C ASP A 165 4.39 13.17 -7.45
N VAL A 166 5.10 12.72 -8.50
CA VAL A 166 6.41 12.05 -8.39
C VAL A 166 7.47 12.99 -7.79
N ASN A 167 7.55 14.23 -8.28
CA ASN A 167 8.48 15.23 -7.75
C ASN A 167 8.25 15.48 -6.26
N ALA A 168 6.98 15.54 -5.82
CA ALA A 168 6.64 15.74 -4.41
C ALA A 168 7.11 14.57 -3.52
N PHE A 169 6.94 13.32 -3.97
CA PHE A 169 7.43 12.14 -3.24
C PHE A 169 8.96 12.09 -3.15
N ILE A 170 9.67 12.40 -4.24
CA ILE A 170 11.14 12.45 -4.23
C ILE A 170 11.60 13.58 -3.30
N ALA A 171 11.06 14.79 -3.46
CA ALA A 171 11.47 15.95 -2.68
C ALA A 171 11.22 15.75 -1.18
N GLN A 172 10.05 15.24 -0.78
CA GLN A 172 9.78 15.00 0.64
C GLN A 172 10.73 13.96 1.23
N THR A 173 11.05 12.88 0.48
CA THR A 173 11.96 11.83 0.97
C THR A 173 13.36 12.38 1.18
N LEU A 174 13.89 13.17 0.24
CA LEU A 174 15.22 13.78 0.35
C LEU A 174 15.26 14.80 1.50
N CYS A 175 14.25 15.67 1.60
CA CYS A 175 14.19 16.68 2.66
C CYS A 175 13.99 16.06 4.05
N LEU A 176 13.27 14.94 4.15
CA LEU A 176 13.00 14.27 5.44
C LEU A 176 14.29 13.85 6.14
N GLN A 177 15.27 13.34 5.39
CA GLN A 177 16.57 12.90 5.93
C GLN A 177 17.34 14.03 6.64
N GLY A 178 17.13 15.29 6.22
CA GLY A 178 17.78 16.47 6.78
C GLY A 178 16.99 17.18 7.89
N LYS A 179 15.82 16.69 8.29
CA LYS A 179 14.94 17.38 9.24
C LYS A 179 14.87 16.71 10.60
N SER A 180 14.99 17.52 11.65
CA SER A 180 14.68 17.11 13.02
C SER A 180 13.17 17.06 13.25
N VAL A 181 12.77 16.31 14.29
CA VAL A 181 11.37 16.23 14.75
C VAL A 181 10.79 17.62 15.07
N ALA A 182 11.60 18.52 15.65
CA ALA A 182 11.16 19.88 15.96
C ALA A 182 10.86 20.68 14.68
N GLN A 183 11.69 20.56 13.65
CA GLN A 183 11.46 21.20 12.36
C GLN A 183 10.20 20.67 11.67
N LEU A 184 10.01 19.35 11.65
CA LEU A 184 8.82 18.71 11.07
C LEU A 184 7.53 19.13 11.81
N SER A 185 7.57 19.11 13.15
CA SER A 185 6.43 19.54 13.97
C SER A 185 6.06 20.99 13.74
N GLY A 186 7.07 21.86 13.58
CA GLY A 186 6.93 23.29 13.31
C GLY A 186 6.48 23.66 11.89
N LEU A 187 6.36 22.70 10.96
CA LEU A 187 5.85 22.97 9.62
C LEU A 187 4.42 23.52 9.67
N LYS A 188 4.21 24.67 9.02
CA LYS A 188 2.91 25.32 8.89
C LYS A 188 2.39 25.18 7.47
N LEU A 189 1.28 24.47 7.34
CA LEU A 189 0.56 24.34 6.08
C LEU A 189 -0.48 25.45 5.97
N THR A 190 -0.63 26.02 4.77
CA THR A 190 -1.67 27.02 4.50
C THR A 190 -3.06 26.38 4.44
N HIS A 191 -3.13 25.17 3.88
CA HIS A 191 -4.31 24.32 3.81
C HIS A 191 -3.84 22.87 3.62
N VAL A 192 -4.75 21.91 3.78
CA VAL A 192 -4.52 20.50 3.50
C VAL A 192 -5.20 20.17 2.19
N ASP A 193 -4.47 19.57 1.25
CA ASP A 193 -5.00 19.10 -0.03
C ASP A 193 -5.47 17.64 0.09
N SER A 194 -6.72 17.36 -0.32
CA SER A 194 -7.34 16.02 -0.16
C SER A 194 -6.63 14.97 -1.01
N ARG A 195 -6.26 15.30 -2.25
CA ARG A 195 -5.53 14.38 -3.12
C ARG A 195 -4.15 14.04 -2.56
N ALA A 196 -3.44 15.02 -1.98
CA ALA A 196 -2.19 14.75 -1.29
C ALA A 196 -2.37 13.89 -0.02
N VAL A 197 -3.51 14.01 0.68
CA VAL A 197 -3.84 13.05 1.76
C VAL A 197 -4.06 11.65 1.18
N HIS A 198 -4.81 11.53 0.09
CA HIS A 198 -5.09 10.25 -0.56
C HIS A 198 -3.79 9.59 -1.06
N LEU A 199 -2.96 10.30 -1.82
CA LEU A 199 -1.65 9.83 -2.29
C LEU A 199 -0.72 9.43 -1.14
N GLY A 200 -0.66 10.24 -0.08
CA GLY A 200 0.13 9.91 1.11
C GLY A 200 -0.37 8.64 1.81
N SER A 201 -1.69 8.48 1.92
CA SER A 201 -2.33 7.29 2.48
C SER A 201 -2.04 6.05 1.62
N LEU A 202 -2.12 6.16 0.29
CA LEU A 202 -1.74 5.10 -0.65
C LEU A 202 -0.28 4.69 -0.44
N PHE A 203 0.64 5.66 -0.40
CA PHE A 203 2.06 5.40 -0.22
C PHE A 203 2.35 4.66 1.10
N VAL A 204 1.83 5.14 2.23
CA VAL A 204 2.05 4.50 3.54
C VAL A 204 1.49 3.07 3.58
N ARG A 205 0.37 2.81 2.90
CA ARG A 205 -0.19 1.46 2.77
C ARG A 205 0.66 0.58 1.87
N GLY A 206 1.20 1.14 0.80
CA GLY A 206 2.19 0.51 -0.05
C GLY A 206 3.43 0.02 0.70
N LEU A 207 3.91 0.78 1.69
CA LEU A 207 5.01 0.34 2.56
C LEU A 207 4.66 -0.95 3.32
N THR A 208 3.39 -1.14 3.71
CA THR A 208 2.94 -2.38 4.35
C THR A 208 3.03 -3.55 3.36
N THR A 209 2.67 -3.33 2.09
CA THR A 209 2.83 -4.33 1.02
C THR A 209 4.30 -4.64 0.73
N LEU A 210 5.18 -3.63 0.70
CA LEU A 210 6.63 -3.85 0.59
C LEU A 210 7.16 -4.68 1.76
N ILE A 211 6.75 -4.38 2.99
CA ILE A 211 7.16 -5.13 4.19
C ILE A 211 6.67 -6.58 4.11
N LEU A 212 5.44 -6.81 3.64
CA LEU A 212 4.91 -8.15 3.41
C LEU A 212 5.76 -8.92 2.39
N ALA A 213 6.08 -8.32 1.25
CA ALA A 213 6.94 -8.91 0.23
C ALA A 213 8.36 -9.16 0.76
N ASN A 214 8.94 -8.21 1.50
CA ASN A 214 10.27 -8.31 2.09
C ASN A 214 10.36 -9.52 3.03
N ASN A 215 9.35 -9.72 3.88
CA ASN A 215 9.31 -10.89 4.76
C ASN A 215 9.12 -12.19 3.99
N ALA A 216 8.22 -12.23 3.02
CA ALA A 216 8.01 -13.41 2.18
C ALA A 216 9.30 -13.79 1.42
N CYS A 217 10.07 -12.80 0.96
CA CYS A 217 11.31 -12.98 0.21
C CYS A 217 12.56 -13.21 1.08
N GLY A 218 12.44 -13.34 2.41
CA GLY A 218 13.61 -13.60 3.26
C GLY A 218 14.48 -12.38 3.58
N LEU A 219 13.87 -11.19 3.61
CA LEU A 219 14.47 -9.92 4.02
C LEU A 219 15.61 -9.40 3.11
N PRO A 220 15.39 -9.22 1.80
CA PRO A 220 16.35 -8.53 0.93
C PRO A 220 16.63 -7.08 1.35
N PHE A 221 15.67 -6.43 2.03
CA PHE A 221 15.86 -5.14 2.70
C PHE A 221 15.92 -5.33 4.21
N ARG A 222 16.72 -4.48 4.89
CA ARG A 222 16.61 -4.36 6.34
C ARG A 222 15.28 -3.72 6.69
N MET A 223 14.64 -4.20 7.74
CA MET A 223 13.32 -3.69 8.15
C MET A 223 13.34 -2.18 8.42
N ASP A 224 14.40 -1.64 9.05
CA ASP A 224 14.52 -0.19 9.33
C ASP A 224 14.46 0.66 8.04
N ASP A 225 14.97 0.14 6.92
CA ASP A 225 14.96 0.85 5.63
C ASP A 225 13.55 0.97 5.03
N LEU A 226 12.61 0.11 5.47
CA LEU A 226 11.22 0.07 4.99
C LEU A 226 10.23 0.79 5.93
N MET A 227 10.70 1.36 7.04
CA MET A 227 9.81 1.96 8.02
C MET A 227 9.28 3.32 7.57
N ALA A 228 7.99 3.57 7.79
CA ALA A 228 7.31 4.79 7.36
C ALA A 228 7.99 6.07 7.87
N TRP A 229 8.51 6.07 9.11
CA TRP A 229 9.21 7.23 9.69
C TRP A 229 10.53 7.58 9.00
N LYS A 230 11.12 6.68 8.21
CA LYS A 230 12.31 6.97 7.39
C LYS A 230 11.95 7.56 6.04
N MET A 231 10.76 7.28 5.54
CA MET A 231 10.39 7.53 4.15
C MET A 231 9.28 8.55 3.97
N PHE A 232 8.47 8.84 4.98
CA PHE A 232 7.29 9.69 4.79
C PHE A 232 6.96 10.54 6.02
N ASP A 233 6.77 11.83 5.79
CA ASP A 233 6.12 12.74 6.73
C ASP A 233 4.96 13.46 6.03
N GLY A 234 3.76 13.37 6.61
CA GLY A 234 2.54 13.88 5.98
C GLY A 234 2.51 15.41 5.83
N LYS A 235 3.07 16.16 6.79
CA LYS A 235 3.12 17.63 6.69
C LYS A 235 4.13 18.06 5.64
N LEU A 236 5.30 17.42 5.64
CA LEU A 236 6.33 17.68 4.64
C LEU A 236 5.83 17.33 3.24
N PHE A 237 5.18 16.19 3.06
CA PHE A 237 4.62 15.81 1.77
C PHE A 237 3.58 16.81 1.28
N GLN A 238 2.64 17.25 2.13
CA GLN A 238 1.67 18.30 1.79
C GLN A 238 2.35 19.58 1.30
N GLN A 239 3.41 20.02 1.99
CA GLN A 239 4.18 21.20 1.58
C GLN A 239 4.86 20.98 0.21
N LYS A 240 5.56 19.86 0.00
CA LYS A 240 6.25 19.57 -1.26
C LYS A 240 5.29 19.34 -2.42
N TYR A 241 4.14 18.74 -2.14
CA TYR A 241 3.07 18.56 -3.10
C TYR A 241 2.54 19.91 -3.61
N GLN A 242 2.19 20.82 -2.70
CA GLN A 242 1.72 22.16 -3.06
C GLN A 242 2.78 22.95 -3.84
N GLN A 243 4.06 22.86 -3.44
CA GLN A 243 5.16 23.51 -4.16
C GLN A 243 5.30 22.94 -5.58
N SER A 244 5.35 21.62 -5.72
CA SER A 244 5.51 20.98 -7.02
C SER A 244 4.37 21.32 -7.98
N HIS A 245 3.13 21.32 -7.50
CA HIS A 245 1.96 21.59 -8.32
C HIS A 245 1.71 23.06 -8.63
N ARG A 246 2.35 23.99 -7.90
CA ARG A 246 2.45 25.41 -8.28
C ARG A 246 3.53 25.68 -9.33
N GLY A 247 4.30 24.66 -9.70
CA GLY A 247 5.42 24.81 -10.63
C GLY A 247 6.64 25.50 -9.99
N CYS A 248 6.80 25.40 -8.66
CA CYS A 248 8.02 25.89 -8.01
C CYS A 248 9.26 25.20 -8.60
N PRO A 249 10.40 25.92 -8.71
CA PRO A 249 11.64 25.34 -9.18
C PRO A 249 12.14 24.23 -8.23
N VAL A 250 12.88 23.25 -8.75
CA VAL A 250 13.35 22.10 -7.97
C VAL A 250 14.22 22.54 -6.79
N GLU A 251 14.99 23.60 -6.96
CA GLU A 251 15.79 24.21 -5.90
C GLU A 251 14.93 24.63 -4.71
N GLU A 252 13.72 25.14 -4.94
CA GLU A 252 12.78 25.50 -3.88
C GLU A 252 12.17 24.25 -3.23
N LEU A 253 11.80 23.24 -4.01
CA LEU A 253 11.34 21.94 -3.49
C LEU A 253 12.39 21.33 -2.56
N LEU A 254 13.66 21.50 -2.87
CA LEU A 254 14.80 20.99 -2.11
C LEU A 254 15.36 21.98 -1.06
N GLU A 255 14.65 23.07 -0.79
CA GLU A 255 15.00 24.04 0.27
C GLU A 255 16.38 24.69 0.06
N GLY A 256 16.79 24.86 -1.20
CA GLY A 256 18.08 25.40 -1.60
C GLY A 256 19.27 24.45 -1.41
N ASN A 257 19.03 23.19 -1.00
CA ASN A 257 20.10 22.23 -0.77
C ASN A 257 20.63 21.67 -2.10
N LYS A 258 21.78 22.18 -2.54
CA LYS A 258 22.45 21.77 -3.77
C LYS A 258 22.87 20.30 -3.77
N CYS A 259 23.17 19.73 -2.60
CA CYS A 259 23.54 18.32 -2.44
C CYS A 259 22.36 17.36 -2.60
N TRP A 260 21.13 17.84 -2.79
CA TRP A 260 19.99 16.98 -3.11
C TRP A 260 19.55 17.09 -4.57
N LEU A 261 20.09 18.07 -5.31
CA LEU A 261 19.65 18.35 -6.67
C LEU A 261 20.03 17.20 -7.62
N THR A 262 21.26 16.71 -7.53
CA THR A 262 21.75 15.59 -8.34
C THR A 262 20.97 14.32 -8.02
N GLU A 263 20.74 14.03 -6.75
CA GLU A 263 20.00 12.89 -6.25
C GLU A 263 18.54 12.93 -6.72
N PHE A 264 17.90 14.09 -6.62
CA PHE A 264 16.55 14.31 -7.14
C PHE A 264 16.47 14.03 -8.64
N GLN A 265 17.43 14.56 -9.42
CA GLN A 265 17.48 14.34 -10.86
C GLN A 265 17.72 12.87 -11.20
N ASN A 266 18.58 12.16 -10.46
CA ASN A 266 18.85 10.74 -10.67
C ASN A 266 17.60 9.90 -10.41
N LEU A 267 16.91 10.11 -9.27
CA LEU A 267 15.69 9.38 -8.93
C LEU A 267 14.57 9.66 -9.93
N LYS A 268 14.37 10.93 -10.30
CA LYS A 268 13.40 11.33 -11.31
C LYS A 268 13.70 10.70 -12.66
N SER A 269 14.97 10.70 -13.08
CA SER A 269 15.43 10.10 -14.33
C SER A 269 15.16 8.60 -14.38
N LEU A 270 15.47 7.87 -13.29
CA LEU A 270 15.16 6.44 -13.16
C LEU A 270 13.67 6.19 -13.35
N ILE A 271 12.82 6.88 -12.58
CA ILE A 271 11.37 6.68 -12.62
C ILE A 271 10.80 7.00 -14.01
N CYS A 272 11.18 8.14 -14.60
CA CYS A 272 10.71 8.51 -15.92
C CYS A 272 11.16 7.53 -17.01
N LYS A 273 12.40 7.03 -16.96
CA LYS A 273 12.91 6.03 -17.92
C LYS A 273 12.13 4.72 -17.82
N ALA A 274 11.89 4.23 -16.61
CA ALA A 274 11.10 3.01 -16.40
C ALA A 274 9.66 3.17 -16.91
N CYS A 275 9.02 4.32 -16.65
CA CYS A 275 7.69 4.61 -17.20
C CYS A 275 7.69 4.59 -18.74
N LEU A 276 8.69 5.21 -19.38
CA LEU A 276 8.82 5.22 -20.84
C LEU A 276 9.03 3.81 -21.42
N LYS A 277 9.82 2.96 -20.76
CA LYS A 277 9.98 1.53 -21.16
C LYS A 277 8.64 0.79 -21.17
N ASN A 278 7.74 1.14 -20.24
CA ASN A 278 6.40 0.57 -20.12
C ASN A 278 5.34 1.33 -20.94
N ASN A 279 5.74 2.06 -22.00
CA ASN A 279 4.88 2.85 -22.88
C ASN A 279 4.01 3.89 -22.16
N ARG A 280 4.46 4.36 -20.99
CA ARG A 280 3.76 5.35 -20.18
C ARG A 280 4.58 6.63 -20.07
N ALA A 281 4.15 7.68 -20.75
CA ALA A 281 4.74 9.00 -20.59
C ALA A 281 4.07 9.75 -19.45
N LEU A 282 4.80 9.98 -18.35
CA LEU A 282 4.34 10.82 -17.24
C LEU A 282 4.02 12.24 -17.74
N GLN A 283 2.76 12.63 -17.63
CA GLN A 283 2.30 13.95 -18.03
C GLN A 283 2.45 14.93 -16.87
N SER A 284 2.80 16.18 -17.19
CA SER A 284 2.64 17.29 -16.24
C SER A 284 1.17 17.61 -16.09
N ARG A 285 0.69 17.71 -14.85
CA ARG A 285 -0.69 18.09 -14.51
C ARG A 285 -0.68 19.04 -13.32
N GLN A 286 -0.04 20.20 -13.50
CA GLN A 286 -0.01 21.24 -12.49
C GLN A 286 -1.44 21.70 -12.15
N ARG A 287 -1.79 21.69 -10.86
CA ARG A 287 -3.08 22.19 -10.35
C ARG A 287 -3.06 23.71 -10.07
N GLY A 288 -1.91 24.37 -10.21
CA GLY A 288 -1.78 25.82 -10.09
C GLY A 288 -2.24 26.33 -8.73
N ASN A 289 -3.02 27.42 -8.70
CA ASN A 289 -3.63 27.96 -7.47
C ASN A 289 -5.06 27.43 -7.23
N GLU A 290 -5.56 26.49 -8.04
CA GLU A 290 -6.93 25.99 -7.96
C GLU A 290 -7.22 25.17 -6.69
N PHE A 291 -6.18 24.84 -5.92
CA PHE A 291 -6.26 24.28 -4.56
C PHE A 291 -7.28 24.96 -3.63
N ILE A 292 -7.51 26.26 -3.83
CA ILE A 292 -8.39 27.07 -2.98
C ILE A 292 -9.89 26.82 -3.28
N ARG A 293 -10.22 26.28 -4.46
CA ARG A 293 -11.62 26.16 -4.93
C ARG A 293 -12.37 24.96 -4.36
N GLU A 294 -11.69 23.85 -4.06
CA GLU A 294 -12.31 22.64 -3.47
C GLU A 294 -12.87 22.92 -2.07
N ASN A 295 -12.17 23.72 -1.25
CA ASN A 295 -12.62 24.10 0.09
C ASN A 295 -13.95 24.88 0.10
N ARG A 296 -14.26 25.65 -0.96
CA ARG A 296 -15.53 26.40 -1.04
C ARG A 296 -16.74 25.54 -1.41
N ARG A 297 -16.53 24.35 -1.98
CA ARG A 297 -17.64 23.41 -2.27
C ARG A 297 -18.03 22.61 -1.03
N TRP A 298 -17.08 22.34 -0.14
CA TRP A 298 -17.27 21.51 1.07
C TRP A 298 -18.32 22.08 2.04
N ASP A 299 -18.46 23.41 2.12
CA ASP A 299 -19.44 24.07 3.00
C ASP A 299 -20.91 23.92 2.52
N SER A 300 -21.15 23.36 1.33
CA SER A 300 -22.49 23.36 0.70
C SER A 300 -23.15 21.98 0.51
N SER A 301 -22.45 20.86 0.73
CA SER A 301 -22.88 19.54 0.26
C SER A 301 -23.21 18.47 1.32
N PHE A 302 -23.42 18.84 2.59
CA PHE A 302 -23.99 17.91 3.59
C PHE A 302 -25.49 17.65 3.40
N GLN A 303 -25.93 17.30 2.19
CA GLN A 303 -27.23 16.72 1.93
C GLN A 303 -27.07 15.27 1.45
N ARG A 304 -27.82 14.37 2.09
CA ARG A 304 -27.74 12.90 2.06
C ARG A 304 -27.35 12.29 0.71
N PRO A 305 -26.49 11.25 0.66
CA PRO A 305 -26.14 10.62 -0.60
C PRO A 305 -27.32 9.81 -1.15
N HIS A 306 -27.73 10.14 -2.37
CA HIS A 306 -28.59 9.30 -3.19
C HIS A 306 -27.82 8.05 -3.63
N GLN A 307 -28.41 6.87 -3.41
CA GLN A 307 -27.92 5.61 -3.95
C GLN A 307 -27.96 5.65 -5.48
N SER A 308 -26.80 5.75 -6.13
CA SER A 308 -26.66 5.48 -7.56
C SER A 308 -26.35 4.00 -7.74
N HIS A 309 -27.29 3.26 -8.34
CA HIS A 309 -27.05 1.90 -8.80
C HIS A 309 -26.15 1.95 -10.04
N PHE A 310 -24.90 1.53 -9.91
CA PHE A 310 -24.03 1.20 -11.03
C PHE A 310 -23.85 -0.32 -11.11
N ALA A 311 -24.24 -0.91 -12.24
CA ALA A 311 -23.96 -2.31 -12.55
C ALA A 311 -22.64 -2.38 -13.33
N PRO A 312 -21.65 -3.19 -12.93
CA PRO A 312 -20.45 -3.38 -13.74
C PRO A 312 -20.75 -4.34 -14.89
N SER A 313 -20.42 -3.93 -16.12
CA SER A 313 -20.40 -4.80 -17.29
C SER A 313 -19.13 -5.64 -17.27
N PHE A 314 -19.22 -6.88 -16.78
CA PHE A 314 -18.24 -7.93 -17.09
C PHE A 314 -18.97 -9.18 -17.60
N HIS A 315 -18.77 -9.48 -18.88
CA HIS A 315 -19.24 -10.70 -19.52
C HIS A 315 -18.49 -11.91 -18.93
N ASN A 316 -19.24 -12.86 -18.36
CA ASN A 316 -18.74 -14.18 -18.02
C ASN A 316 -19.53 -15.22 -18.85
N PRO A 317 -18.91 -15.96 -19.78
CA PRO A 317 -19.60 -16.98 -20.54
C PRO A 317 -19.55 -18.30 -19.76
N ASN A 318 -20.54 -18.51 -18.89
CA ASN A 318 -21.01 -19.86 -18.53
C ASN A 318 -22.32 -19.75 -17.73
N GLN A 319 -23.44 -19.87 -18.44
CA GLN A 319 -24.74 -20.15 -17.83
C GLN A 319 -24.96 -21.66 -17.75
N GLY A 320 -25.40 -22.11 -16.58
CA GLY A 320 -26.01 -23.41 -16.36
C GLY A 320 -26.94 -23.37 -15.14
N HIS A 321 -28.23 -23.09 -15.42
CA HIS A 321 -29.45 -23.52 -14.70
C HIS A 321 -29.63 -23.14 -13.21
N HIS A 322 -30.52 -22.19 -12.93
CA HIS A 322 -31.93 -22.36 -12.50
C HIS A 322 -32.11 -22.52 -10.98
N TRP A 323 -32.77 -21.56 -10.33
CA TRP A 323 -33.94 -21.79 -9.48
C TRP A 323 -34.83 -20.53 -9.41
N ARG A 324 -36.11 -20.69 -9.72
CA ARG A 324 -37.18 -19.69 -9.53
C ARG A 324 -37.70 -19.75 -8.09
N GLY A 325 -38.27 -18.64 -7.61
CA GLY A 325 -39.38 -18.70 -6.65
C GLY A 325 -39.44 -17.56 -5.65
N PHE A 326 -39.98 -16.41 -6.06
CA PHE A 326 -40.58 -15.44 -5.14
C PHE A 326 -41.94 -15.94 -4.66
N GLY A 327 -42.24 -15.75 -3.37
CA GLY A 327 -43.59 -15.80 -2.80
C GLY A 327 -43.75 -14.67 -1.78
N PRO A 328 -44.81 -13.83 -1.88
CA PRO A 328 -45.00 -12.66 -1.01
C PRO A 328 -45.89 -12.98 0.19
N GLY A 329 -45.64 -12.34 1.34
CA GLY A 329 -46.48 -12.47 2.52
C GLY A 329 -46.30 -11.30 3.48
N SER A 330 -47.26 -10.38 3.45
CA SER A 330 -47.42 -9.19 4.28
C SER A 330 -47.92 -9.50 5.70
N SER A 331 -47.42 -8.79 6.71
CA SER A 331 -48.15 -8.48 7.98
C SER A 331 -47.34 -7.46 8.79
N ARG A 332 -47.70 -6.16 8.71
CA ARG A 332 -48.36 -5.33 9.74
C ARG A 332 -47.54 -5.01 11.01
N PHE A 333 -47.44 -3.69 11.21
CA PHE A 333 -46.94 -2.91 12.34
C PHE A 333 -47.51 -3.34 13.69
N GLU A 334 -46.67 -3.32 14.73
CA GLU A 334 -47.05 -2.96 16.10
C GLU A 334 -45.92 -2.15 16.77
N THR A 335 -46.33 -1.17 17.57
CA THR A 335 -45.55 -0.07 18.14
C THR A 335 -45.23 -0.27 19.63
N GLY A 336 -43.93 -0.25 19.99
CA GLY A 336 -43.33 0.16 21.29
C GLY A 336 -43.67 -0.63 22.58
N PRO A 337 -43.00 -0.38 23.74
CA PRO A 337 -42.09 0.73 24.04
C PRO A 337 -40.79 0.42 24.85
N SER A 338 -39.84 1.37 24.74
CA SER A 338 -38.88 1.92 25.73
C SER A 338 -38.21 1.08 26.85
N GLY A 339 -36.86 1.14 26.87
CA GLY A 339 -36.11 1.74 27.99
C GLY A 339 -35.52 0.83 29.09
N ARG A 340 -34.19 0.67 29.09
CA ARG A 340 -33.24 0.43 30.22
C ARG A 340 -31.86 0.26 29.56
N GLY A 341 -30.83 1.09 29.74
CA GLY A 341 -30.31 1.67 30.96
C GLY A 341 -29.08 0.87 31.42
N TYR A 342 -27.95 0.97 30.71
CA TYR A 342 -26.66 0.43 31.18
C TYR A 342 -25.71 1.59 31.49
N LYS A 343 -25.48 1.78 32.79
CA LYS A 343 -24.52 2.71 33.38
C LYS A 343 -23.10 2.14 33.28
N SER A 344 -22.15 3.06 33.11
CA SER A 344 -20.70 2.86 33.18
C SER A 344 -20.25 2.49 34.60
N GLU A 345 -19.40 1.47 34.72
CA GLU A 345 -18.55 1.21 35.89
C GLU A 345 -17.08 1.17 35.43
N GLU A 346 -16.45 2.34 35.39
CA GLU A 346 -15.02 2.48 35.57
C GLU A 346 -14.74 2.67 37.07
N GLN A 347 -13.99 1.75 37.68
CA GLN A 347 -12.83 2.03 38.56
C GLN A 347 -12.45 0.78 39.36
N ASN A 348 -11.40 0.09 38.90
CA ASN A 348 -10.21 -0.26 39.68
C ASN A 348 -9.48 -1.44 39.05
N GLN A 349 -8.48 -1.17 38.21
CA GLN A 349 -7.33 -2.06 38.10
C GLN A 349 -6.08 -1.31 37.65
N LYS A 350 -5.32 -0.89 38.67
CA LYS A 350 -3.85 -0.87 38.78
C LYS A 350 -3.05 -0.61 37.49
N LYS A 351 -2.43 0.58 37.48
CA LYS A 351 -1.20 0.96 36.78
C LYS A 351 -0.27 -0.25 36.50
N ARG A 352 -0.35 -0.82 35.30
CA ARG A 352 0.75 -1.55 34.69
C ARG A 352 1.40 -0.61 33.67
N ARG A 353 2.66 -0.26 33.91
CA ARG A 353 3.52 0.39 32.91
C ARG A 353 3.48 -0.46 31.65
N PHE A 354 3.04 0.11 30.53
CA PHE A 354 3.26 -0.48 29.21
C PHE A 354 4.78 -0.60 29.02
N GLN A 355 5.27 -1.84 28.98
CA GLN A 355 6.64 -2.10 28.53
C GLN A 355 6.65 -1.88 27.02
N HIS A 356 7.53 -0.99 26.56
CA HIS A 356 7.79 -0.79 25.15
C HIS A 356 8.25 -2.11 24.52
N THR A 357 7.75 -2.40 23.31
CA THR A 357 8.21 -3.50 22.47
C THR A 357 9.73 -3.44 22.27
N PRO A 358 10.43 -4.59 22.20
CA PRO A 358 11.87 -4.60 21.93
C PRO A 358 12.16 -3.95 20.58
N ARG A 359 13.13 -3.03 20.55
CA ARG A 359 13.67 -2.50 19.30
C ARG A 359 14.45 -3.61 18.58
N TRP A 360 14.24 -3.69 17.28
CA TRP A 360 14.95 -4.54 16.33
C TRP A 360 16.47 -4.55 16.55
N PRO A 361 17.15 -5.71 16.44
CA PRO A 361 18.61 -5.75 16.39
C PRO A 361 19.13 -4.97 15.18
N ARG A 362 20.23 -4.24 15.37
CA ARG A 362 20.89 -3.42 14.34
C ARG A 362 21.57 -4.27 13.27
#